data_AF-A0A974YFV4-F1
#
_entry.id   AF-A0A974YFV4-F1
#
_cell.length_a   1.000
_cell.length_b   1.000
_cell.length_c   1.000
_cell.angle_alpha   90.00
_cell.angle_beta   90.00
_cell.angle_gamma   90.00
#
_symmetry.space_group_name_H-M   'P 1'
#
loop_
_entity.id
_entity.type
_entity.pdbx_description
1 polymer ?
#
loop_
_entity_poly.entity_id
_entity_poly.type
_entity_poly.pdbx_seq_one_letter_code
_entity_poly.pdbx_strand_id
1 'polypeptide(L)'
;MQHGGLIWPYVVDVYLKGQTPLPLDLLYWNSDSTRIPAANHSFYLRRCYINNDLSQRRIQMGGVTLDLSKVTTPIYHLAAQEDHIAPARSVFSGAQFHGGSIRFVVAGSGHIAGVVNPPARNRDQYWTDGPPVGELETWLEAAQEHPGSWWPDCRTGARHRTGDTFRPGRSAGVGSPPLRMRRAAMSG
;
A
#
# COMPACT_ATOMS: atom_id res chain seq x y z
N MET A 1 9.81 3.07 21.05
CA MET A 1 9.77 4.33 20.28
C MET A 1 11.16 4.62 19.75
N GLN A 2 11.40 4.41 18.44
CA GLN A 2 12.56 4.98 17.76
C GLN A 2 12.09 5.59 16.43
N HIS A 3 11.72 6.86 16.51
CA HIS A 3 11.62 7.74 15.36
C HIS A 3 13.04 8.13 14.94
N GLY A 4 13.56 7.62 13.80
CA GLY A 4 14.88 8.06 13.34
C GLY A 4 15.59 7.29 12.24
N GLY A 5 15.09 6.13 11.79
CA GLY A 5 15.86 5.22 10.93
C GLY A 5 16.34 5.79 9.58
N LEU A 6 15.61 6.75 8.99
CA LEU A 6 15.95 7.33 7.68
C LEU A 6 16.44 8.79 7.74
N ILE A 7 15.97 9.56 8.73
CA ILE A 7 16.26 11.00 8.80
C ILE A 7 17.60 11.24 9.50
N TRP A 8 17.90 10.51 10.58
CA TRP A 8 19.06 10.81 11.41
C TRP A 8 20.40 10.47 10.76
N PRO A 9 20.58 9.31 10.10
CA PRO A 9 21.80 9.03 9.33
C PRO A 9 21.97 10.01 8.17
N TYR A 10 20.88 10.38 7.49
CA TYR A 10 20.91 11.36 6.40
C TYR A 10 21.39 12.73 6.85
N VAL A 11 20.86 13.26 7.97
CA VAL A 11 21.30 14.55 8.53
C VAL A 11 22.77 14.48 8.98
N VAL A 12 23.20 13.38 9.60
CA VAL A 12 24.59 13.27 10.06
C VAL A 12 25.58 13.14 8.89
N ASP A 13 25.30 12.29 7.91
CA ASP A 13 26.27 12.01 6.84
C ASP A 13 26.24 13.06 5.73
N VAL A 14 25.06 13.55 5.35
CA VAL A 14 24.92 14.51 4.24
C VAL A 14 25.07 15.96 4.71
N TYR A 15 24.36 16.33 5.79
CA TYR A 15 24.34 17.73 6.24
C TYR A 15 25.55 18.08 7.11
N LEU A 16 25.97 17.19 8.03
CA LEU A 16 27.10 17.48 8.93
C LEU A 16 28.46 17.06 8.36
N LYS A 17 28.57 15.91 7.67
CA LYS A 17 29.85 15.43 7.11
C LYS A 17 30.08 15.81 5.64
N GLY A 18 29.11 16.46 5.00
CA GLY A 18 29.20 16.88 3.59
C GLY A 18 29.34 15.72 2.60
N GLN A 19 28.94 14.50 3.00
CA GLN A 19 29.02 13.33 2.13
C GLN A 19 27.89 13.38 1.10
N THR A 20 28.19 13.00 -0.14
CA THR A 20 27.17 12.88 -1.17
C THR A 20 26.12 11.85 -0.71
N PRO A 21 24.81 12.20 -0.68
CA PRO A 21 23.80 11.23 -0.32
C PRO A 21 23.93 10.02 -1.24
N LEU A 22 23.92 8.82 -0.65
CA LEU A 22 23.75 7.60 -1.45
C LEU A 22 22.52 7.82 -2.34
N PRO A 23 22.61 7.55 -3.66
CA PRO A 23 21.47 7.62 -4.57
C PRO A 23 20.52 6.48 -4.21
N LEU A 24 19.76 6.68 -3.14
CA LEU A 24 18.73 5.77 -2.71
C LEU A 24 17.52 6.07 -3.59
N ASP A 25 17.14 5.11 -4.44
CA ASP A 25 15.96 5.18 -5.33
C ASP A 25 14.72 5.75 -4.60
N LEU A 26 14.61 5.41 -3.32
CA LEU A 26 13.56 5.89 -2.41
C LEU A 26 13.52 7.41 -2.25
N LEU A 27 14.67 8.04 -2.04
CA LEU A 27 14.77 9.49 -1.84
C LEU A 27 14.51 10.23 -3.15
N TYR A 28 14.97 9.66 -4.27
CA TYR A 28 14.67 10.20 -5.59
C TYR A 28 13.15 10.25 -5.82
N TRP A 29 12.46 9.12 -5.61
CA TRP A 29 10.99 9.07 -5.71
C TRP A 29 10.29 10.03 -4.73
N ASN A 30 10.75 10.11 -3.48
CA ASN A 30 10.12 10.98 -2.48
C ASN A 30 10.28 12.47 -2.81
N SER A 31 11.39 12.85 -3.45
CA SER A 31 11.66 14.23 -3.86
C SER A 31 10.86 14.69 -5.09
N ASP A 32 10.37 13.76 -5.91
CA ASP A 32 9.58 14.04 -7.12
C ASP A 32 8.10 14.29 -6.77
N SER A 33 7.85 15.44 -6.14
CA SER A 33 6.53 15.83 -5.65
C SER A 33 5.54 16.16 -6.78
N THR A 34 4.27 15.84 -6.58
CA THR A 34 3.17 16.19 -7.49
C THR A 34 2.25 17.24 -6.87
N ARG A 35 1.59 18.06 -7.70
CA ARG A 35 0.61 19.05 -7.25
C ARG A 35 -0.79 18.44 -7.22
N ILE A 36 -1.56 18.77 -6.19
CA ILE A 36 -2.97 18.37 -6.03
C ILE A 36 -3.84 19.63 -6.11
N PRO A 37 -4.96 19.64 -6.88
CA PRO A 37 -5.87 20.78 -6.90
C PRO A 37 -6.39 21.13 -5.49
N ALA A 38 -6.48 22.43 -5.19
CA ALA A 38 -6.83 22.91 -3.85
C ALA A 38 -8.16 22.35 -3.32
N ALA A 39 -9.16 22.19 -4.19
CA ALA A 39 -10.45 21.59 -3.84
C ALA A 39 -10.31 20.12 -3.41
N ASN A 40 -9.56 19.31 -4.17
CA ASN A 40 -9.33 17.90 -3.85
C ASN A 40 -8.55 17.74 -2.55
N HIS A 41 -7.48 18.52 -2.36
CA HIS A 41 -6.67 18.49 -1.16
C HIS A 41 -7.48 18.89 0.09
N SER A 42 -8.21 20.01 -0.01
CA SER A 42 -9.09 20.51 1.05
C SER A 42 -10.19 19.52 1.44
N PHE A 43 -10.79 18.87 0.44
CA PHE A 43 -11.81 17.86 0.64
C PHE A 43 -11.23 16.65 1.38
N TYR A 44 -10.09 16.12 0.91
CA TYR A 44 -9.47 14.94 1.49
C TYR A 44 -9.05 15.15 2.95
N LEU A 45 -8.40 16.28 3.28
CA LEU A 45 -8.00 16.58 4.66
C LEU A 45 -9.20 16.73 5.60
N ARG A 46 -10.22 17.49 5.21
CA ARG A 46 -11.38 17.73 6.09
C ARG A 46 -12.23 16.47 6.24
N ARG A 47 -12.55 15.81 5.12
CA ARG A 47 -13.48 14.67 5.11
C ARG A 47 -12.82 13.41 5.65
N CYS A 48 -11.58 13.10 5.29
CA CYS A 48 -10.94 11.85 5.68
C CYS A 48 -10.15 12.00 6.99
N TYR A 49 -9.22 12.96 7.07
CA TYR A 49 -8.33 13.07 8.24
C TYR A 49 -8.99 13.69 9.47
N ILE A 50 -9.75 14.77 9.30
CA ILE A 50 -10.33 15.50 10.44
C ILE A 50 -11.65 14.86 10.87
N ASN A 51 -12.59 14.71 9.93
CA ASN A 51 -13.96 14.29 10.26
C ASN A 51 -14.18 12.78 10.19
N ASN A 52 -13.27 12.03 9.54
CA ASN A 52 -13.42 10.60 9.24
C ASN A 52 -14.79 10.26 8.62
N ASP A 53 -15.26 11.10 7.70
CA ASP A 53 -16.59 11.02 7.09
C ASP A 53 -16.77 9.76 6.20
N LEU A 54 -15.68 9.20 5.67
CA LEU A 54 -15.73 8.01 4.81
C LEU A 54 -16.17 6.77 5.59
N SER A 55 -15.59 6.53 6.78
CA SER A 55 -15.98 5.37 7.61
C SER A 55 -17.39 5.51 8.18
N GLN A 56 -17.91 6.73 8.24
CA GLN A 56 -19.22 7.07 8.79
C GLN A 56 -20.32 7.22 7.74
N ARG A 57 -20.03 6.91 6.47
CA ARG A 57 -21.00 7.05 5.34
C ARG A 57 -21.56 8.47 5.19
N ARG A 58 -20.74 9.50 5.45
CA ARG A 58 -21.16 10.92 5.38
C ARG A 58 -20.68 11.65 4.12
N ILE A 59 -19.95 10.96 3.25
CA ILE A 59 -19.48 11.52 1.97
C ILE A 59 -20.50 11.24 0.87
N GLN A 60 -20.90 12.28 0.13
CA GLN A 60 -21.66 12.15 -1.12
C GLN A 60 -20.80 12.56 -2.31
N MET A 61 -20.86 11.76 -3.38
CA MET A 61 -20.15 12.02 -4.64
C MET A 61 -21.01 11.55 -5.82
N GLY A 62 -21.21 12.40 -6.83
CA GLY A 62 -22.03 12.06 -8.00
C GLY A 62 -23.49 11.70 -7.64
N GLY A 63 -24.05 12.29 -6.57
CA GLY A 63 -25.39 11.98 -6.07
C GLY A 63 -25.49 10.68 -5.26
N VAL A 64 -24.37 9.98 -5.02
CA VAL A 64 -24.33 8.72 -4.28
C VAL A 64 -23.61 8.91 -2.95
N THR A 65 -24.23 8.47 -1.86
CA THR A 65 -23.56 8.35 -0.56
C THR A 65 -22.59 7.17 -0.59
N LEU A 66 -21.32 7.44 -0.29
CA LEU A 66 -20.28 6.43 -0.25
C LEU A 66 -20.45 5.52 0.96
N ASP A 67 -20.43 4.21 0.73
CA ASP A 67 -20.57 3.17 1.74
C ASP A 67 -19.69 1.98 1.37
N LEU A 68 -18.60 1.77 2.12
CA LEU A 68 -17.62 0.71 1.87
C LEU A 68 -18.24 -0.70 2.00
N SER A 69 -19.31 -0.85 2.77
CA SER A 69 -19.99 -2.14 2.92
C SER A 69 -20.69 -2.61 1.65
N LYS A 70 -20.92 -1.71 0.70
CA LYS A 70 -21.47 -2.04 -0.63
C LYS A 70 -20.41 -2.57 -1.59
N VAL A 71 -19.12 -2.48 -1.24
CA VAL A 71 -18.03 -3.08 -2.01
C VAL A 71 -17.96 -4.57 -1.66
N THR A 72 -18.64 -5.40 -2.44
CA THR A 72 -18.75 -6.86 -2.24
C THR A 72 -17.71 -7.65 -3.04
N THR A 73 -16.94 -6.99 -3.90
CA THR A 73 -15.83 -7.62 -4.61
C THR A 73 -14.80 -8.13 -3.60
N PRO A 74 -14.15 -9.26 -3.85
CA PRO A 74 -13.09 -9.72 -2.96
C PRO A 74 -11.91 -8.74 -2.89
N ILE A 75 -11.36 -8.54 -1.69
CA ILE A 75 -10.32 -7.54 -1.41
C ILE A 75 -9.08 -8.24 -0.88
N TYR A 76 -7.91 -7.83 -1.40
CA TYR A 76 -6.62 -8.12 -0.80
C TYR A 76 -6.17 -6.86 -0.06
N HIS A 77 -6.10 -6.92 1.26
CA HIS A 77 -5.83 -5.77 2.10
C HIS A 77 -4.47 -5.96 2.79
N LEU A 78 -3.54 -5.07 2.48
CA LEU A 78 -2.17 -5.13 2.99
C LEU A 78 -1.95 -4.02 4.02
N ALA A 79 -1.39 -4.38 5.17
CA ALA A 79 -0.79 -3.46 6.12
C ALA A 79 0.73 -3.71 6.19
N ALA A 80 1.50 -2.71 6.59
CA ALA A 80 2.90 -2.88 6.96
C ALA A 80 3.05 -2.69 8.47
N GLN A 81 3.71 -3.63 9.15
CA GLN A 81 3.73 -3.73 10.61
C GLN A 81 4.35 -2.49 11.28
N GLU A 82 5.41 -1.94 10.69
CA GLU A 82 6.15 -0.79 11.23
C GLU A 82 5.80 0.52 10.50
N ASP A 83 4.66 0.55 9.80
CA ASP A 83 4.20 1.73 9.09
C ASP A 83 3.72 2.82 10.07
N HIS A 84 4.40 3.96 10.07
CA HIS A 84 4.04 5.12 10.87
C HIS A 84 3.24 6.18 10.09
N ILE A 85 3.12 6.02 8.77
CA ILE A 85 2.32 6.89 7.90
C ILE A 85 0.88 6.38 7.88
N ALA A 86 0.71 5.08 7.66
CA ALA A 86 -0.57 4.37 7.73
C ALA A 86 -0.47 3.25 8.79
N PRO A 87 -0.71 3.56 10.07
CA PRO A 87 -0.56 2.59 11.15
C PRO A 87 -1.33 1.30 10.90
N ALA A 88 -0.68 0.15 11.08
CA ALA A 88 -1.27 -1.16 10.82
C ALA A 88 -2.63 -1.36 11.52
N ARG A 89 -2.80 -0.87 12.75
CA ARG A 89 -4.09 -0.88 13.47
C ARG A 89 -5.18 -0.14 12.71
N SER A 90 -4.88 1.05 12.19
CA SER A 90 -5.85 1.85 11.41
C SER A 90 -6.21 1.15 10.10
N VAL A 91 -5.23 0.52 9.46
CA VAL A 91 -5.45 -0.27 8.23
C VAL A 91 -6.31 -1.50 8.51
N PHE A 92 -6.08 -2.18 9.65
CA PHE A 92 -6.86 -3.32 10.13
C PHE A 92 -8.32 -2.95 10.40
N SER A 93 -8.56 -1.90 11.20
CA SER A 93 -9.92 -1.38 11.43
C SER A 93 -10.58 -0.91 10.13
N GLY A 94 -9.79 -0.30 9.24
CA GLY A 94 -10.25 0.12 7.91
C GLY A 94 -10.76 -1.03 7.05
N ALA A 95 -10.08 -2.18 7.11
CA ALA A 95 -10.46 -3.37 6.36
C ALA A 95 -11.88 -3.84 6.73
N GLN A 96 -12.25 -3.78 8.00
CA GLN A 96 -13.55 -4.21 8.54
C GLN A 96 -14.78 -3.50 7.96
N PHE A 97 -14.62 -2.33 7.33
CA PHE A 97 -15.74 -1.59 6.76
C PHE A 97 -16.26 -2.14 5.41
N HIS A 98 -15.54 -3.07 4.79
CA HIS A 98 -15.91 -3.63 3.48
C HIS A 98 -16.89 -4.80 3.59
N GLY A 99 -17.77 -4.96 2.60
CA GLY A 99 -18.76 -6.05 2.58
C GLY A 99 -18.30 -7.31 1.85
N GLY A 100 -17.22 -7.22 1.08
CA GLY A 100 -16.63 -8.34 0.34
C GLY A 100 -15.76 -9.23 1.23
N SER A 101 -15.36 -10.39 0.70
CA SER A 101 -14.38 -11.24 1.38
C SER A 101 -13.01 -10.59 1.39
N ILE A 102 -12.37 -10.54 2.56
CA ILE A 102 -11.08 -9.88 2.76
C ILE A 102 -10.01 -10.93 3.02
N ARG A 103 -8.95 -10.91 2.20
CA ARG A 103 -7.66 -11.51 2.55
C ARG A 103 -6.80 -10.42 3.17
N PHE A 104 -6.65 -10.45 4.49
CA PHE A 104 -5.82 -9.49 5.22
C PHE A 104 -4.39 -10.04 5.37
N VAL A 105 -3.41 -9.20 5.09
CA VAL A 105 -1.98 -9.55 5.15
C VAL A 105 -1.22 -8.43 5.82
N VAL A 106 -0.29 -8.78 6.69
CA VAL A 106 0.65 -7.84 7.30
C VAL A 106 2.04 -8.12 6.77
N ALA A 107 2.63 -7.19 6.04
CA ALA A 107 4.05 -7.24 5.69
C ALA A 107 4.90 -6.77 6.87
N GLY A 108 6.06 -7.39 7.05
CA GLY A 108 7.12 -6.85 7.91
C GLY A 108 7.65 -5.53 7.38
N SER A 109 8.45 -4.83 8.19
CA SER A 109 9.04 -3.53 7.88
C SER A 109 8.03 -2.36 7.75
N GLY A 110 8.53 -1.16 7.45
CA GLY A 110 7.75 0.08 7.38
C GLY A 110 7.12 0.37 6.01
N HIS A 111 6.47 1.53 5.88
CA HIS A 111 5.61 1.93 4.74
C HIS A 111 6.08 1.49 3.35
N ILE A 112 7.32 1.83 2.97
CA ILE A 112 7.81 1.54 1.62
C ILE A 112 8.56 0.22 1.58
N ALA A 113 9.35 -0.09 2.61
CA ALA A 113 10.13 -1.33 2.68
C ALA A 113 9.25 -2.58 2.75
N GLY A 114 8.14 -2.55 3.49
CA GLY A 114 7.19 -3.65 3.59
C GLY A 114 6.34 -3.84 2.32
N VAL A 115 5.98 -2.75 1.64
CA VAL A 115 5.20 -2.81 0.40
C VAL A 115 6.07 -3.21 -0.79
N VAL A 116 7.23 -2.56 -0.94
CA VAL A 116 8.19 -2.80 -2.02
C VAL A 116 9.22 -3.84 -1.58
N ASN A 117 8.77 -5.09 -1.49
CA ASN A 117 9.62 -6.23 -1.13
C ASN A 117 9.69 -7.26 -2.28
N PRO A 118 10.62 -7.13 -3.25
CA PRO A 118 10.76 -8.08 -4.33
C PRO A 118 11.14 -9.49 -3.84
N PRO A 119 10.47 -10.56 -4.31
CA PRO A 119 10.70 -11.92 -3.81
C PRO A 119 12.13 -12.44 -4.04
N ALA A 120 12.82 -11.93 -5.06
CA ALA A 120 14.20 -12.31 -5.36
C ALA A 120 15.20 -11.90 -4.26
N ARG A 121 14.86 -10.92 -3.42
CA ARG A 121 15.73 -10.49 -2.31
C ARG A 121 15.58 -11.38 -1.08
N ASN A 122 14.49 -12.15 -0.98
CA ASN A 122 14.18 -13.06 0.13
C ASN A 122 14.43 -12.43 1.51
N ARG A 123 13.96 -11.21 1.71
CA ARG A 123 14.05 -10.46 2.96
C ARG A 123 12.67 -10.29 3.59
N ASP A 124 12.70 -10.03 4.89
CA ASP A 124 11.53 -9.84 5.73
C ASP A 124 10.63 -11.09 5.78
N GLN A 125 9.44 -10.89 6.33
CA GLN A 125 8.41 -11.87 6.56
C GLN A 125 7.05 -11.19 6.39
N TYR A 126 5.99 -11.99 6.34
CA TYR A 126 4.62 -11.49 6.35
C TYR A 126 3.72 -12.44 7.13
N TRP A 127 2.63 -11.91 7.68
CA TRP A 127 1.65 -12.68 8.45
C TRP A 127 0.34 -12.77 7.69
N THR A 128 -0.24 -13.97 7.68
CA THR A 128 -1.58 -14.20 7.15
C THR A 128 -2.40 -15.06 8.10
N ASP A 129 -3.70 -14.80 8.14
CA ASP A 129 -4.67 -15.61 8.88
C ASP A 129 -6.04 -15.53 8.18
N GLY A 130 -7.12 -15.62 8.95
CA GLY A 130 -8.49 -15.37 8.52
C GLY A 130 -8.84 -13.89 8.34
N PRO A 131 -10.14 -13.58 8.18
CA PRO A 131 -10.61 -12.21 7.97
C PRO A 131 -10.22 -11.30 9.14
N PRO A 132 -10.09 -9.98 8.91
CA PRO A 132 -9.62 -9.04 9.92
C PRO A 132 -10.72 -8.76 10.96
N VAL A 133 -10.91 -9.65 11.94
CA VAL A 133 -11.94 -9.54 12.97
C VAL A 133 -11.30 -9.24 14.33
N GLY A 134 -11.92 -8.33 15.09
CA GLY A 134 -11.45 -7.95 16.43
C GLY A 134 -10.35 -6.89 16.38
N GLU A 135 -9.31 -7.08 17.21
CA GLU A 135 -8.16 -6.19 17.32
C GLU A 135 -6.94 -6.79 16.58
N LEU A 136 -6.09 -5.91 16.03
CA LEU A 136 -4.92 -6.32 15.25
C LEU A 136 -3.98 -7.24 16.05
N GLU A 137 -3.75 -6.93 17.33
CA GLU A 137 -2.82 -7.67 18.18
C GLU A 137 -3.23 -9.13 18.32
N THR A 138 -4.50 -9.37 18.65
CA THR A 138 -5.04 -10.72 18.80
C THR A 138 -5.03 -11.47 17.45
N TRP A 139 -5.31 -10.76 16.36
CA TRP A 139 -5.21 -11.34 15.02
C TRP A 139 -3.76 -11.73 14.69
N LEU A 140 -2.78 -10.88 15.01
CA LEU A 140 -1.36 -11.16 14.79
C LEU A 140 -0.84 -12.32 15.64
N GLU A 141 -1.32 -12.49 16.87
CA GLU A 141 -0.98 -13.63 17.74
C GLU A 141 -1.46 -14.96 17.15
N ALA A 142 -2.60 -14.96 16.46
CA ALA A 142 -3.13 -16.15 15.78
C ALA A 142 -2.53 -16.35 14.38
N ALA A 143 -1.93 -15.31 13.80
CA ALA A 143 -1.51 -15.33 12.40
C ALA A 143 -0.28 -16.20 12.14
N GLN A 144 -0.29 -16.85 10.99
CA GLN A 144 0.84 -17.61 10.51
C GLN A 144 1.89 -16.67 9.92
N GLU A 145 3.11 -16.74 10.46
CA GLU A 145 4.28 -16.08 9.88
C GLU A 145 4.82 -16.86 8.68
N HIS A 146 5.08 -16.15 7.59
CA HIS A 146 5.67 -16.68 6.38
C HIS A 146 6.97 -15.93 6.07
N PRO A 147 8.09 -16.63 5.82
CA PRO A 147 9.33 -15.97 5.45
C PRO A 147 9.25 -15.39 4.02
N GLY A 148 9.92 -14.26 3.81
CA GLY A 148 10.08 -13.62 2.51
C GLY A 148 8.96 -12.63 2.16
N SER A 149 8.75 -12.46 0.86
CA SER A 149 7.82 -11.46 0.31
C SER A 149 6.37 -11.96 0.27
N TRP A 150 5.41 -11.06 0.52
CA TRP A 150 3.97 -11.31 0.34
C TRP A 150 3.53 -11.29 -1.14
N TRP A 151 4.37 -10.85 -2.07
CA TRP A 151 4.00 -10.73 -3.49
C TRP A 151 3.55 -12.04 -4.14
N PRO A 152 4.21 -13.20 -3.90
CA PRO A 152 3.75 -14.49 -4.41
C PRO A 152 2.37 -14.85 -3.89
N ASP A 153 2.08 -14.56 -2.62
CA ASP A 153 0.77 -14.79 -2.00
C ASP A 153 -0.34 -13.98 -2.71
N CYS A 154 -0.12 -12.67 -2.88
CA CYS A 154 -1.04 -11.81 -3.62
C CYS A 154 -1.26 -12.30 -5.05
N ARG A 155 -0.19 -12.72 -5.73
CA ARG A 155 -0.26 -13.21 -7.11
C ARG A 155 -1.05 -14.51 -7.22
N THR A 156 -0.85 -15.45 -6.30
CA THR A 156 -1.63 -16.69 -6.25
C THR A 156 -3.11 -16.39 -6.03
N GLY A 157 -3.42 -15.50 -5.07
CA GLY A 157 -4.78 -15.03 -4.84
C GLY A 157 -5.42 -14.33 -6.04
N ALA A 158 -4.65 -13.64 -6.87
CA ALA A 158 -5.12 -13.05 -8.12
C ALA A 158 -5.36 -14.11 -9.21
N ARG A 159 -4.42 -15.06 -9.39
CA ARG A 159 -4.50 -16.12 -10.42
C ARG A 159 -5.72 -17.02 -10.26
N HIS A 160 -6.05 -17.41 -9.02
CA HIS A 160 -7.26 -18.19 -8.75
C HIS A 160 -8.55 -17.48 -9.21
N ARG A 161 -8.53 -16.15 -9.35
CA ARG A 161 -9.70 -15.35 -9.77
C ARG A 161 -9.70 -15.01 -11.26
N THR A 162 -8.52 -14.85 -11.86
CA THR A 162 -8.39 -14.49 -13.28
C THR A 162 -8.30 -15.69 -14.23
N GLY A 163 -8.20 -16.92 -13.69
CA GLY A 163 -7.90 -18.12 -14.47
C GLY A 163 -6.42 -18.23 -14.85
N ASP A 164 -5.97 -19.44 -15.19
CA ASP A 164 -4.55 -19.77 -15.38
C ASP A 164 -3.95 -19.35 -16.74
N THR A 165 -4.76 -18.86 -17.68
CA THR A 165 -4.33 -18.64 -19.06
C THR A 165 -4.57 -17.20 -19.52
N PHE A 166 -3.53 -16.38 -19.42
CA PHE A 166 -3.44 -15.11 -20.13
C PHE A 166 -2.59 -15.30 -21.39
N ARG A 167 -3.20 -15.19 -22.58
CA ARG A 167 -2.43 -15.08 -23.83
C ARG A 167 -1.90 -13.64 -23.91
N PRO A 168 -0.58 -13.41 -23.92
CA PRO A 168 -0.05 -12.06 -23.99
C PRO A 168 -0.59 -11.35 -25.24
N GLY A 169 -1.18 -10.16 -25.02
CA GLY A 169 -1.67 -9.32 -26.10
C GLY A 169 -0.52 -8.96 -27.05
N ARG A 170 -0.73 -9.13 -28.36
CA ARG A 170 0.31 -8.89 -29.38
C ARG A 170 0.59 -7.41 -29.64
N SER A 171 -0.25 -6.51 -29.15
CA SER A 171 -0.11 -5.05 -29.31
C SER A 171 -0.68 -4.30 -28.10
N ALA A 172 -0.28 -3.03 -27.95
CA ALA A 172 -0.79 -2.12 -26.95
C ALA A 172 -2.27 -1.76 -27.25
N GLY A 173 -3.20 -2.63 -26.87
CA GLY A 173 -4.64 -2.39 -26.92
C GLY A 173 -5.26 -2.44 -28.33
N VAL A 174 -6.49 -2.94 -28.41
CA VAL A 174 -7.35 -2.77 -29.59
C VAL A 174 -8.21 -1.52 -29.31
N GLY A 175 -8.10 -0.48 -30.15
CA GLY A 175 -8.98 0.70 -30.08
C GLY A 175 -8.34 2.02 -29.63
N SER A 176 -7.05 2.07 -29.32
CA SER A 176 -6.34 3.34 -29.11
C SER A 176 -4.88 3.21 -29.52
N PRO A 177 -4.37 4.04 -30.46
CA PRO A 177 -2.96 3.99 -30.83
C PRO A 177 -2.09 4.41 -29.63
N PRO A 178 -0.90 3.81 -29.47
CA PRO A 178 0.02 4.19 -28.41
C PRO A 178 0.48 5.64 -28.61
N LEU A 179 0.09 6.55 -27.73
CA LEU A 179 0.43 7.98 -27.81
C LEU A 179 1.91 8.25 -27.45
N ARG A 180 2.52 7.41 -26.60
CA ARG A 180 3.95 7.45 -26.24
C ARG A 180 4.38 6.15 -25.56
N MET A 181 5.65 5.74 -25.72
CA MET A 181 6.23 4.67 -24.88
C MET A 181 6.18 5.05 -23.40
N ARG A 182 5.82 4.09 -22.55
CA ARG A 182 5.93 4.25 -21.09
C ARG A 182 7.41 4.33 -20.74
N ARG A 183 7.83 5.41 -20.08
CA ARG A 183 9.15 5.44 -19.44
C ARG A 183 9.12 4.45 -18.28
N ALA A 184 9.91 3.38 -18.39
CA ALA A 184 10.31 2.64 -17.21
C ALA A 184 11.34 3.51 -16.46
N ALA A 185 11.12 3.77 -15.18
CA ALA A 185 12.18 4.22 -14.32
C ALA A 185 13.15 3.04 -14.15
N MET A 186 14.09 2.90 -15.10
CA MET A 186 15.25 2.05 -14.92
C MET A 186 16.29 2.91 -14.20
N SER A 187 16.51 2.61 -12.93
CA SER A 187 17.71 3.03 -12.21
C SER A 187 18.92 2.45 -12.94
N GLY A 188 19.85 3.33 -13.31
CA GLY A 188 21.18 3.00 -13.80
C GLY A 188 22.20 3.09 -12.69
#